data_AF-A0AAD6GQ99-F1
#
_entry.id   AF-A0AAD6GQ99-F1
#
_cell.length_a   1.000
_cell.length_b   1.000
_cell.length_c   1.000
_cell.angle_alpha   90.00
_cell.angle_beta   90.00
_cell.angle_gamma   90.00
#
_symmetry.space_group_name_H-M   'P 1'
#
loop_
_entity.id
_entity.type
_entity.pdbx_description
1 polymer ?
#
loop_
_entity_poly.entity_id
_entity_poly.type
_entity_poly.pdbx_seq_one_letter_code
_entity_poly.pdbx_strand_id
1 'polypeptide(L)'
;MQVLELNPTLQSSAGPSPVNPLKGSTYTEKGRPSIIHEYYLKADREGRNKCIWICMKKRNRWIAKDMCLEKEGLVLGMPELRMQCSWWRRHSLYSVVGVKEVMFGYAKYDKRTNEISVYVKNIDYNSEIARIQNAIEEPSPDVDPWECGVNIQGECHDPGFECPNSRWDTVLEDFYCPIQHSRALRLRKDVYKWLPAMVECYWQNGIKPDDAKFLEAGSFVTFYRDLAWDTWLDAASPYGQIINGFQLIEGWHIRYLLCLILGSILLSACVVAVSTAIQGNFEAGLTAGSYALAITTLGLAVLTFLSAIF
;
A
#
# COMPACT_ATOMS: atom_id res chain seq x y z
N MET A 1 -9.75 53.17 28.97
CA MET A 1 -8.35 52.72 28.89
C MET A 1 -8.14 51.69 29.98
N GLN A 2 -8.36 50.43 29.65
CA GLN A 2 -7.99 49.24 30.44
C GLN A 2 -7.85 48.11 29.43
N VAL A 3 -6.65 47.57 29.36
CA VAL A 3 -6.23 46.49 28.48
C VAL A 3 -6.57 45.19 29.20
N LEU A 4 -7.38 44.34 28.56
CA LEU A 4 -7.58 42.94 28.95
C LEU A 4 -7.17 42.08 27.76
N GLU A 5 -5.99 41.48 27.89
CA GLU A 5 -5.46 40.46 27.00
C GLU A 5 -6.34 39.21 27.07
N LEU A 6 -6.90 38.80 25.94
CA LEU A 6 -7.57 37.50 25.77
C LEU A 6 -6.75 36.66 24.80
N ASN A 7 -6.13 35.62 25.36
CA ASN A 7 -5.52 34.49 24.66
C ASN A 7 -6.51 33.88 23.63
N PRO A 8 -6.10 33.64 22.37
CA PRO A 8 -6.88 32.82 21.46
C PRO A 8 -6.38 31.36 21.52
N THR A 9 -7.02 30.54 22.35
CA THR A 9 -7.03 29.08 22.14
C THR A 9 -7.89 28.78 20.92
N LEU A 10 -7.25 28.58 19.77
CA LEU A 10 -7.86 27.94 18.60
C LEU A 10 -8.20 26.48 18.95
N GLN A 11 -9.45 26.24 19.35
CA GLN A 11 -10.05 24.92 19.23
C GLN A 11 -10.44 24.70 17.77
N SER A 12 -9.58 23.98 17.04
CA SER A 12 -9.93 23.40 15.75
C SER A 12 -10.95 22.28 15.99
N SER A 13 -12.17 22.50 15.51
CA SER A 13 -13.25 21.52 15.45
C SER A 13 -12.92 20.45 14.41
N ALA A 14 -12.24 19.38 14.81
CA ALA A 14 -12.20 18.13 14.07
C ALA A 14 -13.51 17.37 14.34
N GLY A 15 -14.38 17.28 13.33
CA GLY A 15 -15.56 16.42 13.38
C GLY A 15 -15.18 14.93 13.54
N PRO A 16 -16.12 14.08 13.97
CA PRO A 16 -15.83 12.67 14.22
C PRO A 16 -15.40 11.99 12.92
N SER A 17 -14.18 11.45 12.91
CA SER A 17 -13.70 10.57 11.84
C SER A 17 -14.59 9.33 11.75
N PRO A 18 -14.79 8.76 10.54
CA PRO A 18 -15.55 7.54 10.39
C PRO A 18 -14.83 6.42 11.15
N VAL A 19 -15.49 5.95 12.21
CA VAL A 19 -15.03 4.87 13.08
C VAL A 19 -14.91 3.62 12.24
N ASN A 20 -13.69 3.06 12.17
CA ASN A 20 -13.45 1.74 11.64
C ASN A 20 -14.18 0.73 12.55
N PRO A 21 -15.21 -0.01 12.08
CA PRO A 21 -16.04 -0.87 12.92
C PRO A 21 -15.33 -2.12 13.47
N LEU A 22 -13.99 -2.20 13.33
CA LEU A 22 -13.12 -3.20 13.92
C LEU A 22 -12.23 -2.63 15.03
N LYS A 23 -12.42 -1.36 15.42
CA LYS A 23 -11.68 -0.70 16.51
C LYS A 23 -12.59 0.23 17.31
N GLY A 24 -13.46 -0.37 18.12
CA GLY A 24 -13.82 0.23 19.39
C GLY A 24 -12.67 -0.06 20.35
N SER A 25 -12.11 0.96 20.99
CA SER A 25 -11.22 0.74 22.14
C SER A 25 -11.49 1.85 23.13
N THR A 26 -12.24 1.53 24.17
CA THR A 26 -12.24 2.29 25.42
C THR A 26 -11.49 1.44 26.45
N TYR A 27 -10.35 1.98 26.94
CA TYR A 27 -9.44 1.47 27.98
C TYR A 27 -8.41 0.39 27.55
N THR A 28 -7.15 0.71 27.27
CA THR A 28 -5.99 0.93 28.19
C THR A 28 -5.37 -0.30 28.86
N GLU A 29 -5.32 -1.46 28.20
CA GLU A 29 -4.17 -2.36 28.39
C GLU A 29 -3.31 -2.35 27.12
N LYS A 30 -2.43 -1.33 27.05
CA LYS A 30 -1.38 -1.29 26.04
C LYS A 30 -0.51 -2.53 26.25
N GLY A 31 -0.49 -3.45 25.28
CA GLY A 31 0.34 -4.65 25.30
C GLY A 31 1.84 -4.33 25.30
N ARG A 32 2.70 -5.29 24.94
CA ARG A 32 4.14 -5.00 24.82
C ARG A 32 4.39 -3.94 23.72
N PRO A 33 5.38 -3.04 23.87
CA PRO A 33 5.79 -2.18 22.77
C PRO A 33 6.11 -3.02 21.53
N SER A 34 5.62 -2.60 20.36
CA SER A 34 5.91 -3.33 19.13
C SER A 34 7.40 -3.24 18.78
N ILE A 35 7.87 -4.16 17.92
CA ILE A 35 9.25 -4.14 17.41
C ILE A 35 9.56 -2.85 16.62
N ILE A 36 8.52 -2.18 16.12
CA ILE A 36 8.59 -0.92 15.38
C ILE A 36 8.13 0.29 16.22
N HIS A 37 8.05 0.17 17.55
CA HIS A 37 7.60 1.25 18.44
C HIS A 37 8.43 2.52 18.28
N GLU A 38 9.75 2.40 18.12
CA GLU A 38 10.63 3.56 17.89
C GLU A 38 10.37 4.24 16.56
N TYR A 39 9.92 3.48 15.56
CA TYR A 39 9.47 4.02 14.28
C TYR A 39 8.21 4.87 14.45
N TYR A 40 7.25 4.35 15.23
CA TYR A 40 6.05 5.09 15.63
C TYR A 40 6.42 6.40 16.35
N LEU A 41 7.28 6.37 17.37
CA LEU A 41 7.67 7.57 18.12
C LEU A 41 8.30 8.65 17.26
N LYS A 42 8.95 8.28 16.15
CA LYS A 42 9.46 9.24 15.18
C LYS A 42 8.33 9.83 14.34
N ALA A 43 7.43 8.99 13.83
CA ALA A 43 6.29 9.43 13.04
C ALA A 43 5.33 10.34 13.84
N ASP A 44 5.11 10.03 15.11
CA ASP A 44 4.30 10.81 16.05
C ASP A 44 4.89 12.21 16.28
N ARG A 45 6.22 12.29 16.49
CA ARG A 45 6.94 13.56 16.59
C ARG A 45 6.87 14.41 15.32
N GLU A 46 6.70 13.77 14.16
CA GLU A 46 6.54 14.43 12.86
C GLU A 46 5.07 14.75 12.53
N GLY A 47 4.13 14.48 13.45
CA GLY A 47 2.70 14.78 13.29
C GLY A 47 2.00 13.91 12.26
N ARG A 48 2.51 12.70 11.98
CA ARG A 48 1.92 11.78 11.00
C ARG A 48 0.88 10.89 11.66
N ASN A 49 -0.32 10.79 11.07
CA ASN A 49 -1.40 9.96 11.63
C ASN A 49 -1.62 8.65 10.84
N LYS A 50 -1.74 8.74 9.51
CA LYS A 50 -2.05 7.60 8.61
C LYS A 50 -0.98 7.35 7.55
N CYS A 51 -0.75 6.09 7.24
CA CYS A 51 0.14 5.68 6.15
C CYS A 51 -0.33 4.43 5.40
N ILE A 52 0.27 4.25 4.22
CA ILE A 52 0.26 3.01 3.46
C ILE A 52 1.67 2.42 3.53
N TRP A 53 1.75 1.10 3.65
CA TRP A 53 3.03 0.42 3.62
C TRP A 53 3.35 -0.12 2.24
N ILE A 54 4.58 0.13 1.80
CA ILE A 54 5.16 -0.44 0.60
C ILE A 54 6.36 -1.31 0.96
N CYS A 55 6.62 -2.37 0.21
CA CYS A 55 7.85 -3.15 0.36
C CYS A 55 8.59 -3.31 -0.97
N MET A 56 9.91 -3.35 -0.86
CA MET A 56 10.80 -3.51 -2.00
C MET A 56 11.91 -4.51 -1.71
N LYS A 57 12.32 -5.24 -2.74
CA LYS A 57 13.41 -6.22 -2.62
C LYS A 57 14.74 -5.49 -2.67
N LYS A 58 15.54 -5.64 -1.61
CA LYS A 58 16.91 -5.15 -1.50
C LYS A 58 17.83 -6.34 -1.23
N ARG A 59 18.57 -6.77 -2.26
CA ARG A 59 19.37 -8.02 -2.23
C ARG A 59 18.46 -9.23 -1.90
N ASN A 60 18.74 -9.92 -0.78
CA ASN A 60 17.98 -11.10 -0.32
C ASN A 60 16.96 -10.79 0.78
N ARG A 61 16.61 -9.51 1.00
CA ARG A 61 15.65 -9.11 2.05
C ARG A 61 14.58 -8.19 1.48
N TRP A 62 13.39 -8.25 2.07
CA TRP A 62 12.32 -7.29 1.82
C TRP A 62 12.40 -6.17 2.84
N ILE A 63 12.38 -4.94 2.35
CA ILE A 63 12.39 -3.73 3.19
C ILE A 63 11.04 -3.04 3.03
N ALA A 64 10.36 -2.80 4.15
CA ALA A 64 9.14 -2.04 4.23
C ALA A 64 9.45 -0.55 4.45
N LYS A 65 8.65 0.30 3.83
CA LYS A 65 8.62 1.75 4.00
C LYS A 65 7.18 2.22 4.08
N ASP A 66 6.95 3.28 4.81
CA ASP A 66 5.66 3.95 4.89
C ASP A 66 5.57 5.09 3.85
N MET A 67 4.34 5.37 3.42
CA MET A 67 3.98 6.54 2.64
C MET A 67 2.82 7.23 3.36
N CYS A 68 3.04 8.45 3.83
CA CYS A 68 2.02 9.22 4.54
C CYS A 68 0.90 9.65 3.60
N LEU A 69 -0.35 9.50 4.05
CA LEU A 69 -1.54 9.89 3.28
C LEU A 69 -1.95 11.36 3.47
N GLU A 70 -1.48 12.01 4.53
CA GLU A 70 -1.98 13.34 4.96
C GLU A 70 -1.17 14.52 4.45
N LYS A 71 -0.21 14.31 3.55
CA LYS A 71 0.49 15.44 2.93
C LYS A 71 -0.44 16.13 1.95
N GLU A 72 -0.93 17.32 2.31
CA GLU A 72 -1.78 18.15 1.48
C GLU A 72 -1.26 18.23 0.03
N GLY A 73 -2.14 17.91 -0.93
CA GLY A 73 -1.82 17.96 -2.37
C GLY A 73 -1.02 16.79 -2.93
N LEU A 74 -0.59 15.82 -2.10
CA LEU A 74 0.16 14.66 -2.59
C LEU A 74 -0.77 13.56 -3.08
N VAL A 75 -0.95 13.49 -4.40
CA VAL A 75 -1.56 12.33 -5.05
C VAL A 75 -0.54 11.19 -5.03
N LEU A 76 -0.81 10.12 -4.29
CA LEU A 76 0.08 8.94 -4.25
C LEU A 76 -0.13 8.10 -5.51
N GLY A 77 0.82 8.11 -6.44
CA GLY A 77 0.79 7.29 -7.65
C GLY A 77 2.12 6.62 -7.97
N MET A 78 2.20 6.06 -9.18
CA MET A 78 3.44 5.46 -9.71
C MET A 78 4.67 6.39 -9.67
N PRO A 79 4.56 7.71 -9.95
CA PRO A 79 5.72 8.61 -9.81
C PRO A 79 6.27 8.64 -8.38
N GLU A 80 5.40 8.76 -7.39
CA GLU A 80 5.75 8.82 -5.96
C GLU A 80 6.36 7.49 -5.51
N LEU A 81 5.82 6.35 -5.98
CA LEU A 81 6.40 5.03 -5.72
C LEU A 81 7.82 4.91 -6.26
N ARG A 82 8.08 5.39 -7.48
CA ARG A 82 9.44 5.41 -8.03
C ARG A 82 10.36 6.30 -7.21
N MET A 83 9.86 7.41 -6.67
CA MET A 83 10.66 8.24 -5.75
C MET A 83 11.08 7.49 -4.49
N GLN A 84 10.40 6.42 -4.07
CA GLN A 84 10.83 5.59 -2.94
C GLN A 84 12.03 4.69 -3.27
N CYS A 85 12.30 4.47 -4.56
CA CYS A 85 13.46 3.73 -5.05
C CYS A 85 14.73 4.59 -5.10
N SER A 86 15.89 3.93 -5.13
CA SER A 86 17.18 4.60 -5.33
C SER A 86 17.22 5.33 -6.68
N TRP A 87 18.02 6.40 -6.77
CA TRP A 87 18.13 7.20 -8.01
C TRP A 87 18.43 6.35 -9.25
N TRP A 88 19.34 5.38 -9.13
CA TRP A 88 19.65 4.43 -10.20
C TRP A 88 18.44 3.60 -10.63
N ARG A 89 17.61 3.12 -9.69
CA ARG A 89 16.39 2.36 -10.00
C ARG A 89 15.29 3.24 -10.61
N ARG A 90 15.27 4.54 -10.35
CA ARG A 90 14.31 5.48 -10.96
C ARG A 90 14.57 5.67 -12.46
N HIS A 91 15.83 5.64 -12.88
CA HIS A 91 16.24 5.87 -14.26
C HIS A 91 16.65 4.60 -15.01
N SER A 92 16.60 3.44 -14.33
CA SER A 92 16.83 2.13 -14.94
C SER A 92 15.73 1.80 -15.95
N LEU A 93 16.11 1.03 -16.98
CA LEU A 93 15.16 0.40 -17.92
C LEU A 93 14.22 -0.58 -17.21
N TYR A 94 14.69 -1.14 -16.10
CA TYR A 94 13.94 -1.99 -15.19
C TYR A 94 13.59 -1.18 -13.93
N SER A 95 12.32 -0.80 -13.80
CA SER A 95 11.84 0.08 -12.73
C SER A 95 10.48 -0.40 -12.20
N VAL A 96 9.92 0.31 -11.21
CA VAL A 96 8.59 0.02 -10.67
C VAL A 96 7.53 0.23 -11.76
N VAL A 97 6.88 -0.86 -12.15
CA VAL A 97 5.80 -0.90 -13.16
C VAL A 97 4.42 -1.09 -12.56
N GLY A 98 4.35 -1.59 -11.33
CA GLY A 98 3.09 -1.73 -10.61
C GLY A 98 3.31 -2.12 -9.17
N VAL A 99 2.23 -2.55 -8.52
CA VAL A 99 2.24 -3.05 -7.15
C VAL A 99 1.42 -4.32 -7.03
N LYS A 100 1.66 -5.06 -5.96
CA LYS A 100 0.89 -6.23 -5.56
C LYS A 100 0.54 -6.17 -4.09
N GLU A 101 -0.67 -6.55 -3.74
CA GLU A 101 -1.12 -6.63 -2.35
C GLU A 101 -0.51 -7.84 -1.64
N VAL A 102 0.00 -7.58 -0.44
CA VAL A 102 0.73 -8.57 0.36
C VAL A 102 0.56 -8.29 1.85
N MET A 103 0.84 -9.31 2.66
CA MET A 103 0.98 -9.20 4.10
C MET A 103 2.46 -9.15 4.48
N PHE A 104 2.78 -8.22 5.37
CA PHE A 104 4.06 -8.12 6.06
C PHE A 104 3.94 -8.78 7.42
N GLY A 105 4.81 -9.75 7.68
CA GLY A 105 5.01 -10.29 9.02
C GLY A 105 6.47 -10.21 9.42
N TYR A 106 6.79 -10.61 10.65
CA TYR A 106 8.16 -10.75 11.12
C TYR A 106 8.98 -9.46 10.96
N ALA A 107 8.35 -8.32 11.25
CA ALA A 107 9.00 -7.03 11.11
C ALA A 107 10.19 -6.92 12.05
N LYS A 108 11.33 -6.46 11.53
CA LYS A 108 12.54 -6.20 12.30
C LYS A 108 13.08 -4.84 11.91
N TYR A 109 13.18 -3.96 12.91
CA TYR A 109 13.68 -2.60 12.73
C TYR A 109 15.19 -2.53 12.99
N ASP A 110 15.94 -1.99 12.03
CA ASP A 110 17.35 -1.65 12.18
C ASP A 110 17.50 -0.14 12.40
N LYS A 111 17.85 0.23 13.63
CA LYS A 111 18.01 1.64 14.03
C LYS A 111 19.16 2.35 13.30
N ARG A 112 20.18 1.62 12.86
CA ARG A 112 21.36 2.23 12.20
C ARG A 112 21.03 2.70 10.80
N THR A 113 20.25 1.89 10.08
CA THR A 113 19.85 2.19 8.70
C THR A 113 18.46 2.83 8.62
N ASN A 114 17.70 2.85 9.73
CA ASN A 114 16.30 3.26 9.78
C ASN A 114 15.46 2.46 8.76
N GLU A 115 15.72 1.15 8.65
CA GLU A 115 15.04 0.23 7.74
C GLU A 115 14.24 -0.80 8.52
N ILE A 116 13.04 -1.13 8.02
CA ILE A 116 12.21 -2.21 8.56
C ILE A 116 12.30 -3.38 7.59
N SER A 117 12.97 -4.47 7.98
CA SER A 117 12.94 -5.71 7.21
C SER A 117 11.70 -6.52 7.55
N VAL A 118 11.04 -7.11 6.55
CA VAL A 118 9.80 -7.87 6.72
C VAL A 118 9.87 -9.21 5.96
N TYR A 119 9.04 -10.16 6.37
CA TYR A 119 8.66 -11.30 5.56
C TYR A 119 7.39 -10.96 4.77
N VAL A 120 7.37 -11.30 3.48
CA VAL A 120 6.26 -10.98 2.58
C VAL A 120 5.50 -12.24 2.24
N LYS A 121 4.19 -12.25 2.52
CA LYS A 121 3.27 -13.34 2.17
C LYS A 121 2.20 -12.82 1.22
N ASN A 122 1.90 -13.58 0.17
CA ASN A 122 0.78 -13.26 -0.72
C ASN A 122 -0.55 -13.39 0.03
N ILE A 123 -1.49 -12.52 -0.28
CA ILE A 123 -2.85 -12.62 0.23
C ILE A 123 -3.61 -13.67 -0.57
N ASP A 124 -4.20 -14.62 0.13
CA ASP A 124 -5.14 -15.58 -0.44
C ASP A 124 -6.57 -15.05 -0.27
N TYR A 125 -6.99 -14.21 -1.22
CA TYR A 125 -8.31 -13.57 -1.18
C TYR A 125 -9.45 -14.57 -1.14
N ASN A 126 -9.32 -15.74 -1.77
CA ASN A 126 -10.38 -16.74 -1.77
C ASN A 126 -10.60 -17.30 -0.36
N SER A 127 -9.51 -17.69 0.31
CA SER A 127 -9.56 -18.15 1.70
C SER A 127 -10.03 -17.06 2.66
N GLU A 128 -9.60 -15.81 2.46
CA GLU A 128 -10.04 -14.68 3.28
C GLU A 128 -11.54 -14.37 3.10
N ILE A 129 -12.03 -14.37 1.87
CA ILE A 129 -13.46 -14.20 1.57
C ILE A 129 -14.28 -15.33 2.18
N ALA A 130 -13.80 -16.58 2.09
CA ALA A 130 -14.47 -17.73 2.70
C ALA A 130 -14.50 -17.62 4.24
N ARG A 131 -13.39 -17.21 4.86
CA ARG A 131 -13.31 -16.98 6.30
C ARG A 131 -14.29 -15.89 6.75
N ILE A 132 -14.34 -14.77 6.04
CA ILE A 132 -15.29 -13.68 6.31
C ILE A 132 -16.72 -14.16 6.11
N GLN A 133 -16.99 -14.97 5.08
CA GLN A 133 -18.32 -15.51 4.84
C GLN A 133 -18.76 -16.41 5.99
N ASN A 134 -17.89 -17.29 6.47
CA ASN A 134 -18.19 -18.14 7.62
C ASN A 134 -18.48 -17.30 8.88
N ALA A 135 -17.72 -16.24 9.12
CA ALA A 135 -17.97 -15.32 10.24
C ALA A 135 -19.28 -14.53 10.11
N ILE A 136 -19.77 -14.30 8.88
CA ILE A 136 -21.09 -13.69 8.63
C ILE A 136 -22.21 -14.71 8.86
N GLU A 137 -22.00 -15.97 8.48
CA GLU A 137 -22.96 -17.07 8.57
C GLU A 137 -23.01 -17.72 9.97
N GLU A 138 -22.00 -17.49 10.80
CA GLU A 138 -21.99 -17.94 12.19
C GLU A 138 -23.23 -17.39 12.90
N PRO A 139 -24.05 -18.27 13.53
CA PRO A 139 -25.38 -17.90 13.96
C PRO A 139 -25.30 -16.81 15.03
N SER A 140 -25.69 -15.59 14.65
CA SER A 140 -26.06 -14.57 15.62
C SER A 140 -27.48 -14.90 16.08
N PRO A 141 -27.73 -15.27 17.36
CA PRO A 141 -29.07 -15.42 17.93
C PRO A 141 -29.98 -14.30 17.45
N ASP A 142 -31.24 -14.63 17.12
CA ASP A 142 -32.26 -13.73 16.55
C ASP A 142 -32.18 -12.32 17.17
N VAL A 143 -31.42 -11.42 16.52
CA VAL A 143 -31.31 -10.01 16.91
C VAL A 143 -32.29 -9.25 16.02
N ASP A 144 -33.28 -8.58 16.62
CA ASP A 144 -34.17 -7.72 15.86
C ASP A 144 -33.35 -6.55 15.26
N PRO A 145 -33.28 -6.42 13.92
CA PRO A 145 -32.54 -5.35 13.27
C PRO A 145 -33.01 -3.94 13.65
N TRP A 146 -34.26 -3.80 14.11
CA TRP A 146 -34.86 -2.52 14.49
C TRP A 146 -34.46 -2.04 15.90
N GLU A 147 -33.88 -2.90 16.73
CA GLU A 147 -33.41 -2.56 18.09
C GLU A 147 -31.95 -2.09 18.13
N CYS A 148 -31.18 -2.38 17.08
CA CYS A 148 -29.90 -1.72 16.89
C CYS A 148 -30.18 -0.31 16.38
N GLY A 149 -29.78 0.71 17.13
CA GLY A 149 -29.95 2.13 16.78
C GLY A 149 -29.16 2.58 15.56
N VAL A 150 -29.02 1.75 14.52
CA VAL A 150 -28.21 1.99 13.33
C VAL A 150 -29.11 1.91 12.09
N ASN A 151 -29.19 2.99 11.31
CA ASN A 151 -30.00 3.01 10.10
C ASN A 151 -29.38 2.19 8.95
N ILE A 152 -30.11 2.07 7.84
CA ILE A 152 -29.67 1.35 6.62
C ILE A 152 -28.34 1.92 6.09
N GLN A 153 -28.04 3.19 6.37
CA GLN A 153 -26.82 3.90 5.99
C GLN A 153 -25.65 3.69 6.95
N GLY A 154 -25.88 3.11 8.13
CA GLY A 154 -24.84 2.75 9.10
C GLY A 154 -24.62 3.81 10.18
N GLU A 155 -25.52 4.79 10.25
CA GLU A 155 -25.45 5.89 11.21
C GLU A 155 -26.10 5.46 12.51
N CYS A 156 -25.36 5.60 13.62
CA CYS A 156 -25.87 5.34 14.96
C CYS A 156 -26.68 6.54 15.45
N HIS A 157 -27.88 6.30 15.98
CA HIS A 157 -28.63 7.27 16.75
C HIS A 157 -27.92 7.45 18.10
N ASP A 158 -27.21 8.57 18.23
CA ASP A 158 -26.58 9.07 19.46
C ASP A 158 -25.24 8.41 19.88
N PRO A 159 -24.10 9.14 19.91
CA PRO A 159 -22.79 8.63 20.33
C PRO A 159 -22.69 8.23 21.82
N GLY A 160 -23.74 8.46 22.62
CA GLY A 160 -23.81 8.06 24.03
C GLY A 160 -24.65 6.81 24.32
N PHE A 161 -25.22 6.16 23.30
CA PHE A 161 -26.12 5.02 23.49
C PHE A 161 -25.39 3.69 23.21
N GLU A 162 -25.16 2.90 24.26
CA GLU A 162 -24.69 1.52 24.09
C GLU A 162 -25.75 0.73 23.32
N CYS A 163 -25.33 0.01 22.27
CA CYS A 163 -26.24 -0.81 21.49
C CYS A 163 -26.91 -1.85 22.42
N PRO A 164 -28.26 -1.93 22.49
CA PRO A 164 -28.96 -2.89 23.36
C PRO A 164 -28.56 -4.34 23.09
N ASN A 165 -28.10 -4.61 21.88
CA ASN A 165 -27.69 -5.92 21.39
C ASN A 165 -26.16 -6.10 21.38
N SER A 166 -25.42 -5.31 22.17
CA SER A 166 -23.97 -5.46 22.32
C SER A 166 -23.62 -6.85 22.86
N ARG A 167 -22.54 -7.43 22.34
CA ARG A 167 -22.01 -8.72 22.78
C ARG A 167 -20.57 -8.58 23.20
N TRP A 168 -20.19 -9.36 24.20
CA TRP A 168 -18.81 -9.51 24.58
C TRP A 168 -18.08 -10.39 23.57
N ASP A 169 -17.02 -9.87 22.97
CA ASP A 169 -16.03 -10.65 22.25
C ASP A 169 -15.02 -11.18 23.26
N THR A 170 -14.99 -12.49 23.47
CA THR A 170 -14.04 -13.13 24.40
C THR A 170 -12.59 -13.06 23.91
N VAL A 171 -12.37 -12.80 22.62
CA VAL A 171 -11.03 -12.66 22.02
C VAL A 171 -10.55 -11.22 22.09
N LEU A 172 -11.44 -10.26 21.88
CA LEU A 172 -11.11 -8.83 21.94
C LEU A 172 -11.29 -8.21 23.33
N GLU A 173 -11.90 -8.95 24.27
CA GLU A 173 -12.31 -8.48 25.60
C GLU A 173 -13.04 -7.13 25.53
N ASP A 174 -13.94 -6.99 24.56
CA ASP A 174 -14.70 -5.76 24.37
C ASP A 174 -16.15 -6.04 23.94
N PHE A 175 -17.03 -5.08 24.16
CA PHE A 175 -18.40 -5.11 23.67
C PHE A 175 -18.47 -4.63 22.22
N TYR A 176 -19.10 -5.41 21.36
CA TYR A 176 -19.36 -5.02 19.98
C TYR A 176 -20.84 -5.20 19.62
N CYS A 177 -21.34 -4.38 18.69
CA CYS A 177 -22.65 -4.58 18.10
C CYS A 177 -22.57 -5.63 16.97
N PRO A 178 -23.27 -6.78 17.06
CA PRO A 178 -23.23 -7.84 16.04
C PRO A 178 -23.68 -7.37 14.66
N ILE A 179 -24.65 -6.45 14.60
CA ILE A 179 -25.15 -5.92 13.33
C ILE A 179 -24.11 -5.03 12.66
N GLN A 180 -23.48 -4.12 13.41
CA GLN A 180 -22.40 -3.28 12.90
C GLN A 180 -21.20 -4.15 12.47
N HIS A 181 -20.87 -5.16 13.27
CA HIS A 181 -19.80 -6.10 12.95
C HIS A 181 -20.10 -6.91 11.68
N SER A 182 -21.30 -7.48 11.54
CA SER A 182 -21.72 -8.19 10.33
C SER A 182 -21.67 -7.29 9.09
N ARG A 183 -22.11 -6.03 9.22
CA ARG A 183 -22.01 -5.03 8.14
C ARG A 183 -20.56 -4.74 7.77
N ALA A 184 -19.68 -4.57 8.75
CA ALA A 184 -18.25 -4.37 8.54
C ALA A 184 -17.63 -5.54 7.78
N LEU A 185 -17.97 -6.77 8.17
CA LEU A 185 -17.54 -7.98 7.50
C LEU A 185 -18.04 -8.04 6.05
N ARG A 186 -19.31 -7.69 5.79
CA ARG A 186 -19.85 -7.62 4.42
C ARG A 186 -19.12 -6.59 3.56
N LEU A 187 -18.89 -5.39 4.08
CA LEU A 187 -18.13 -4.36 3.38
C LEU A 187 -16.70 -4.83 3.08
N ARG A 188 -16.02 -5.43 4.07
CA ARG A 188 -14.67 -5.97 3.88
C ARG A 188 -14.63 -7.09 2.84
N LYS A 189 -15.62 -7.99 2.85
CA LYS A 189 -15.78 -9.04 1.84
C LYS A 189 -15.89 -8.44 0.44
N ASP A 190 -16.73 -7.42 0.27
CA ASP A 190 -16.90 -6.78 -1.03
C ASP A 190 -15.63 -6.03 -1.46
N VAL A 191 -14.95 -5.35 -0.55
CA VAL A 191 -13.63 -4.75 -0.82
C VAL A 191 -12.66 -5.82 -1.32
N TYR A 192 -12.55 -6.97 -0.66
CA TYR A 192 -11.62 -8.04 -1.07
C TYR A 192 -11.93 -8.64 -2.45
N LYS A 193 -13.19 -8.62 -2.89
CA LYS A 193 -13.53 -9.02 -4.28
C LYS A 193 -13.00 -8.03 -5.31
N TRP A 194 -13.10 -6.73 -5.02
CA TRP A 194 -12.78 -5.67 -5.98
C TRP A 194 -11.33 -5.20 -5.90
N LEU A 195 -10.68 -5.34 -4.76
CA LEU A 195 -9.37 -4.78 -4.46
C LEU A 195 -8.31 -5.15 -5.52
N PRO A 196 -8.12 -6.43 -5.92
CA PRO A 196 -7.13 -6.78 -6.94
C PRO A 196 -7.28 -6.04 -8.27
N ALA A 197 -8.51 -5.74 -8.68
CA ALA A 197 -8.79 -5.00 -9.91
C ALA A 197 -8.64 -3.49 -9.73
N MET A 198 -8.96 -2.97 -8.54
CA MET A 198 -8.94 -1.53 -8.27
C MET A 198 -7.56 -0.99 -7.95
N VAL A 199 -6.69 -1.78 -7.32
CA VAL A 199 -5.34 -1.34 -6.90
C VAL A 199 -4.52 -0.87 -8.09
N GLU A 200 -4.52 -1.60 -9.20
CA GLU A 200 -3.80 -1.17 -10.41
C GLU A 200 -4.30 0.20 -10.91
N CYS A 201 -5.63 0.39 -10.94
CA CYS A 201 -6.25 1.65 -11.35
C CYS A 201 -5.86 2.82 -10.41
N TYR A 202 -5.88 2.60 -9.10
CA TYR A 202 -5.53 3.63 -8.12
C TYR A 202 -4.07 4.06 -8.23
N TRP A 203 -3.13 3.12 -8.39
CA TRP A 203 -1.72 3.49 -8.49
C TRP A 203 -1.37 4.16 -9.82
N GLN A 204 -2.04 3.79 -10.91
CA GLN A 204 -1.84 4.43 -12.22
C GLN A 204 -2.41 5.85 -12.28
N ASN A 205 -3.58 6.09 -11.68
CA ASN A 205 -4.27 7.39 -11.72
C ASN A 205 -4.00 8.27 -10.50
N GLY A 206 -3.35 7.70 -9.48
CA GLY A 206 -3.14 8.31 -8.18
C GLY A 206 -4.28 8.06 -7.21
N ILE A 207 -3.94 7.77 -5.95
CA ILE A 207 -4.89 7.51 -4.86
C ILE A 207 -5.56 8.83 -4.47
N LYS A 208 -6.88 8.90 -4.68
CA LYS A 208 -7.74 10.01 -4.24
C LYS A 208 -8.27 9.77 -2.81
N PRO A 209 -8.89 10.76 -2.16
CA PRO A 209 -9.43 10.61 -0.82
C PRO A 209 -10.46 9.47 -0.67
N ASP A 210 -11.32 9.24 -1.67
CA ASP A 210 -12.29 8.13 -1.61
C ASP A 210 -11.64 6.77 -1.86
N ASP A 211 -10.59 6.71 -2.67
CA ASP A 211 -9.77 5.50 -2.85
C ASP A 211 -9.06 5.15 -1.53
N ALA A 212 -8.59 6.15 -0.78
CA ALA A 212 -7.99 5.94 0.54
C ALA A 212 -9.00 5.35 1.54
N LYS A 213 -10.28 5.77 1.51
CA LYS A 213 -11.33 5.15 2.33
C LYS A 213 -11.58 3.69 1.94
N PHE A 214 -11.56 3.38 0.64
CA PHE A 214 -11.67 2.01 0.15
C PHE A 214 -10.49 1.15 0.62
N LEU A 215 -9.27 1.66 0.55
CA LEU A 215 -8.06 0.99 1.06
C LEU A 215 -8.10 0.83 2.59
N GLU A 216 -8.65 1.79 3.32
CA GLU A 216 -8.86 1.73 4.77
C GLU A 216 -9.85 0.61 5.13
N ALA A 217 -10.97 0.49 4.42
CA ALA A 217 -11.92 -0.60 4.60
C ALA A 217 -11.32 -1.98 4.27
N GLY A 218 -10.33 -2.04 3.36
CA GLY A 218 -9.54 -3.24 3.06
C GLY A 218 -8.42 -3.53 4.06
N SER A 219 -8.23 -2.69 5.08
CA SER A 219 -7.12 -2.77 6.05
C SER A 219 -5.73 -2.56 5.44
N PHE A 220 -5.59 -1.76 4.37
CA PHE A 220 -4.31 -1.37 3.75
C PHE A 220 -3.80 0.01 4.19
N VAL A 221 -4.63 0.73 4.93
CA VAL A 221 -4.25 1.96 5.63
C VAL A 221 -3.98 1.62 7.09
N THR A 222 -2.84 2.08 7.59
CA THR A 222 -2.43 1.88 8.97
C THR A 222 -2.34 3.23 9.68
N PHE A 223 -2.88 3.31 10.90
CA PHE A 223 -2.63 4.45 11.77
C PHE A 223 -1.32 4.23 12.53
N TYR A 224 -0.46 5.22 12.61
CA TYR A 224 0.82 5.07 13.31
C TYR A 224 0.63 4.72 14.78
N ARG A 225 -0.43 5.24 15.42
CA ARG A 225 -0.79 4.92 16.80
C ARG A 225 -1.00 3.41 17.02
N ASP A 226 -1.48 2.69 16.00
CA ASP A 226 -1.71 1.25 16.07
C ASP A 226 -0.42 0.42 16.03
N LEU A 227 0.67 1.04 15.59
CA LEU A 227 1.99 0.42 15.54
C LEU A 227 2.73 0.58 16.86
N ALA A 228 2.22 1.38 17.80
CA ALA A 228 2.90 1.63 19.05
C ALA A 228 2.95 0.37 19.94
N TRP A 229 1.94 -0.50 19.85
CA TRP A 229 1.74 -1.61 20.77
C TRP A 229 1.33 -2.87 20.00
N ASP A 230 1.93 -4.02 20.33
CA ASP A 230 1.41 -5.31 19.87
C ASP A 230 0.14 -5.61 20.68
N THR A 231 -0.99 -5.82 19.99
CA THR A 231 -2.22 -6.27 20.65
C THR A 231 -2.14 -7.76 21.01
N TRP A 232 -3.02 -8.28 21.88
CA TRP A 232 -2.87 -9.61 22.49
C TRP A 232 -2.55 -10.75 21.50
N LEU A 233 -3.24 -10.82 20.36
CA LEU A 233 -2.97 -11.80 19.30
C LEU A 233 -1.59 -11.63 18.64
N ASP A 234 -1.15 -10.38 18.45
CA ASP A 234 0.17 -10.05 17.90
C ASP A 234 1.28 -10.31 18.93
N ALA A 235 0.99 -10.13 20.21
CA ALA A 235 1.91 -10.35 21.33
C ALA A 235 2.11 -11.85 21.62
N ALA A 236 1.06 -12.65 21.48
CA ALA A 236 1.08 -14.11 21.59
C ALA A 236 1.78 -14.78 20.41
N SER A 237 1.81 -14.11 19.25
CA SER A 237 2.60 -14.54 18.10
C SER A 237 4.10 -14.24 18.33
N PRO A 238 5.01 -15.22 18.14
CA PRO A 238 6.45 -14.94 18.11
C PRO A 238 6.86 -14.10 16.89
N TYR A 239 5.92 -13.84 15.98
CA TYR A 239 6.14 -13.22 14.67
C TYR A 239 5.69 -11.75 14.62
N GLY A 240 5.13 -11.24 15.72
CA GLY A 240 4.68 -9.85 15.88
C GLY A 240 3.46 -9.49 15.03
N GLN A 241 3.19 -8.17 14.95
CA GLN A 241 2.08 -7.61 14.21
C GLN A 241 2.16 -7.91 12.70
N ILE A 242 1.03 -8.34 12.13
CA ILE A 242 0.87 -8.49 10.68
C ILE A 242 0.29 -7.20 10.11
N ILE A 243 0.90 -6.68 9.05
CA ILE A 243 0.52 -5.42 8.41
C ILE A 243 0.27 -5.67 6.93
N ASN A 244 -0.87 -5.24 6.39
CA ASN A 244 -1.09 -5.31 4.95
C ASN A 244 -0.40 -4.15 4.25
N GLY A 245 0.09 -4.39 3.05
CA GLY A 245 0.64 -3.34 2.21
C GLY A 245 0.90 -3.80 0.79
N PHE A 246 1.78 -3.07 0.11
CA PHE A 246 2.00 -3.23 -1.32
C PHE A 246 3.45 -3.59 -1.64
N GLN A 247 3.67 -4.72 -2.27
CA GLN A 247 4.95 -5.08 -2.86
C GLN A 247 5.12 -4.35 -4.19
N LEU A 248 6.25 -3.66 -4.37
CA LEU A 248 6.60 -3.09 -5.66
C LEU A 248 6.90 -4.20 -6.66
N ILE A 249 6.22 -4.16 -7.81
CA ILE A 249 6.53 -5.00 -8.96
C ILE A 249 7.50 -4.22 -9.84
N GLU A 250 8.71 -4.76 -9.97
CA GLU A 250 9.71 -4.24 -10.89
C GLU A 250 9.57 -4.94 -12.26
N GLY A 251 9.75 -4.17 -13.32
CA GLY A 251 9.54 -4.63 -14.69
C GLY A 251 10.12 -3.68 -15.72
N TRP A 252 10.08 -4.12 -16.98
CA TRP A 252 10.54 -3.32 -18.11
C TRP A 252 9.61 -2.15 -18.38
N HIS A 253 10.19 -0.96 -18.50
CA HIS A 253 9.47 0.16 -19.06
C HIS A 253 9.26 -0.03 -20.55
N ILE A 254 8.05 -0.44 -20.94
CA ILE A 254 7.66 -0.63 -22.35
C ILE A 254 8.01 0.62 -23.18
N ARG A 255 7.78 1.84 -22.65
CA ARG A 255 8.12 3.08 -23.35
C ARG A 255 9.62 3.21 -23.65
N TYR A 256 10.49 2.97 -22.66
CA TYR A 256 11.93 3.04 -22.89
C TYR A 256 12.42 1.92 -23.80
N LEU A 257 11.85 0.72 -23.67
CA LEU A 257 12.16 -0.41 -24.55
C LEU A 257 11.77 -0.09 -26.01
N LEU A 258 10.60 0.51 -26.24
CA LEU A 258 10.17 0.97 -27.56
C LEU A 258 11.07 2.10 -28.10
N CYS A 259 11.44 3.07 -27.27
CA CYS A 259 12.38 4.12 -27.68
C CYS A 259 13.75 3.56 -28.09
N LEU A 260 14.23 2.54 -27.38
CA LEU A 260 15.49 1.86 -27.72
C LEU A 260 15.39 1.06 -29.02
N ILE A 261 14.27 0.36 -29.24
CA ILE A 261 14.02 -0.34 -30.51
C ILE A 261 13.98 0.66 -31.68
N LEU A 262 13.24 1.76 -31.53
CA LEU A 262 13.17 2.81 -32.54
C LEU A 262 14.55 3.44 -32.80
N GLY A 263 15.31 3.72 -31.75
CA GLY A 263 16.68 4.23 -31.86
C GLY A 263 17.61 3.27 -32.60
N SER A 264 17.51 1.96 -32.34
CA SER A 264 18.28 0.92 -33.06
C SER A 264 17.93 0.87 -34.55
N ILE A 265 16.64 0.94 -34.90
CA ILE A 265 16.18 0.96 -36.29
C ILE A 265 16.69 2.22 -37.01
N LEU A 266 16.60 3.39 -36.39
CA LEU A 266 17.09 4.64 -36.95
C LEU A 266 18.61 4.60 -37.19
N LEU A 267 19.37 4.08 -36.22
CA LEU A 267 20.82 3.97 -36.32
C LEU A 267 21.22 3.00 -37.44
N SER A 268 20.52 1.86 -37.56
CA SER A 268 20.70 0.93 -38.69
C SER A 268 20.42 1.61 -40.03
N ALA A 269 19.32 2.37 -40.16
CA ALA A 269 19.00 3.09 -41.39
C ALA A 269 20.06 4.15 -41.75
N CYS A 270 20.62 4.87 -40.76
CA CYS A 270 21.73 5.78 -40.97
C CYS A 270 22.98 5.07 -41.48
N VAL A 271 23.32 3.90 -40.91
CA VAL A 271 24.47 3.10 -41.36
C VAL A 271 24.27 2.63 -42.80
N VAL A 272 23.07 2.16 -43.17
CA VAL A 272 22.75 1.81 -44.56
C VAL A 272 23.02 3.01 -45.47
N ALA A 273 22.45 4.18 -45.17
CA ALA A 273 22.56 5.37 -46.02
C ALA A 273 24.02 5.85 -46.20
N VAL A 274 24.83 5.82 -45.13
CA VAL A 274 26.24 6.23 -45.19
C VAL A 274 27.06 5.21 -45.98
N SER A 275 26.88 3.91 -45.73
CA SER A 275 27.62 2.86 -46.42
C SER A 275 27.28 2.79 -47.91
N THR A 276 26.01 2.95 -48.29
CA THR A 276 25.61 3.01 -49.70
C THR A 276 26.20 4.23 -50.41
N ALA A 277 26.22 5.40 -49.76
CA ALA A 277 26.81 6.61 -50.32
C ALA A 277 28.33 6.49 -50.54
N ILE A 278 29.05 5.84 -49.61
CA ILE A 278 30.52 5.67 -49.71
C ILE A 278 30.89 4.60 -50.75
N GLN A 279 30.19 3.47 -50.77
CA GLN A 279 30.56 2.33 -51.61
C GLN A 279 29.88 2.32 -52.98
N GLY A 280 28.89 3.19 -53.19
CA GLY A 280 28.11 3.24 -54.43
C GLY A 280 27.27 1.98 -54.69
N ASN A 281 27.13 1.10 -53.70
CA ASN A 281 26.41 -0.16 -53.79
C ASN A 281 25.38 -0.30 -52.67
N PHE A 282 24.11 -0.51 -53.05
CA PHE A 282 23.01 -0.69 -52.11
C PHE A 282 23.15 -1.95 -51.24
N GLU A 283 23.65 -3.04 -51.84
CA GLU A 283 23.78 -4.34 -51.17
C GLU A 283 24.82 -4.30 -50.04
N ALA A 284 25.92 -3.59 -50.26
CA ALA A 284 26.95 -3.40 -49.25
C ALA A 284 26.46 -2.56 -48.07
N GLY A 285 25.60 -1.56 -48.34
CA GLY A 285 24.94 -0.78 -47.28
C GLY A 285 23.92 -1.56 -46.47
N LEU A 286 23.08 -2.40 -47.11
CA LEU A 286 22.16 -3.29 -46.39
C LEU A 286 22.91 -4.28 -45.48
N THR A 287 24.02 -4.82 -45.97
CA THR A 287 24.87 -5.73 -45.19
C THR A 287 25.43 -5.01 -43.96
N ALA A 288 26.00 -3.81 -44.12
CA ALA A 288 26.48 -3.00 -43.00
C ALA A 288 25.37 -2.62 -42.00
N GLY A 289 24.19 -2.24 -42.50
CA GLY A 289 23.03 -1.90 -41.68
C GLY A 289 22.52 -3.08 -40.85
N SER A 290 22.50 -4.28 -41.43
CA SER A 290 22.08 -5.51 -40.73
C SER A 290 23.06 -5.90 -39.62
N TYR A 291 24.37 -5.74 -39.83
CA TYR A 291 25.36 -5.92 -38.76
C TYR A 291 25.19 -4.88 -37.65
N ALA A 292 24.94 -3.62 -37.97
CA ALA A 292 24.67 -2.58 -36.97
C ALA A 292 23.41 -2.89 -36.15
N LEU A 293 22.34 -3.39 -36.79
CA LEU A 293 21.14 -3.84 -36.11
C LEU A 293 21.43 -5.06 -35.20
N ALA A 294 22.23 -6.02 -35.67
CA ALA A 294 22.62 -7.19 -34.88
C ALA A 294 23.44 -6.82 -33.64
N ILE A 295 24.37 -5.87 -33.77
CA ILE A 295 25.17 -5.38 -32.64
C ILE A 295 24.30 -4.64 -31.63
N THR A 296 23.40 -3.77 -32.09
CA THR A 296 22.51 -3.02 -31.20
C THR A 296 21.48 -3.92 -30.51
N THR A 297 20.95 -4.93 -31.20
CA THR A 297 20.06 -5.93 -30.58
C THR A 297 20.79 -6.81 -29.57
N LEU A 298 22.03 -7.21 -29.83
CA LEU A 298 22.87 -7.90 -28.85
C LEU A 298 23.13 -7.03 -27.62
N GLY A 299 23.49 -5.75 -27.81
CA GLY A 299 23.69 -4.81 -26.72
C GLY A 299 22.43 -4.59 -25.90
N LEU A 300 21.27 -4.49 -26.56
CA LEU A 300 19.97 -4.42 -25.90
C LEU A 300 19.67 -5.69 -25.11
N ALA A 301 19.93 -6.87 -25.67
CA ALA A 301 19.73 -8.15 -24.98
C ALA A 301 20.64 -8.28 -23.74
N VAL A 302 21.88 -7.80 -23.81
CA VAL A 302 22.81 -7.80 -22.67
C VAL A 302 22.37 -6.80 -21.61
N LEU A 303 22.01 -5.56 -22.00
CA LEU A 303 21.49 -4.57 -21.07
C LEU A 303 20.20 -5.04 -20.42
N THR A 304 19.33 -5.72 -21.20
CA THR A 304 18.09 -6.24 -20.65
C THR A 304 18.36 -7.37 -19.65
N PHE A 305 19.25 -8.29 -20.00
CA PHE A 305 19.64 -9.36 -19.08
C PHE A 305 20.27 -8.82 -17.79
N LEU A 306 21.17 -7.85 -17.89
CA LEU A 306 21.84 -7.27 -16.73
C LEU A 306 20.88 -6.50 -15.83
N SER A 307 19.96 -5.67 -16.38
CA SER A 307 19.05 -4.93 -15.50
C SER A 307 17.89 -5.74 -14.93
N ALA A 308 17.69 -7.00 -15.35
CA ALA A 308 16.82 -7.94 -14.66
C ALA A 308 17.52 -8.64 -13.46
N ILE A 309 18.86 -8.69 -13.46
CA ILE A 309 19.66 -9.38 -12.43
C ILE A 309 20.03 -8.44 -11.27
N PHE A 310 20.24 -7.15 -11.54
CA PHE A 310 20.65 -6.12 -10.57
C PHE A 310 19.47 -5.35 -9.97
#